data_AF-A0A1L3EYA3-F1
#
_entry.id   AF-A0A1L3EYA3-F1
#
_cell.length_a   1.000
_cell.length_b   1.000
_cell.length_c   1.000
_cell.angle_alpha   90.00
_cell.angle_beta   90.00
_cell.angle_gamma   90.00
#
_symmetry.space_group_name_H-M   'P 1'
#
loop_
_entity.id
_entity.type
_entity.pdbx_description
1 polymer ?
#
loop_
_entity_poly.entity_id
_entity_poly.type
_entity_poly.pdbx_seq_one_letter_code
_entity_poly.pdbx_strand_id
1 'polypeptide(L)'
;MKRTLIALVLLAVFPAAQAQTASLESRMRDQLRETRTQLQELQTQQSTWAAEKAALEKERDAAKQEAETARASSKASPAVSPETTRELAAERQRREAAEASLQRGKSDAESAGVALRTAEAERSRLAKELDVSHAQVDACTARNVQMYRVGQEVITAYENIDTTDIVSSRQPFAAKSRVKLENAAQSFGDKLYDQRFDPRAGQVSATK
;
A
#
# COMPACT_ATOMS: atom_id res chain seq x y z
N MET A 1 74.66 6.29 58.19
CA MET A 1 74.48 5.70 59.53
C MET A 1 75.16 4.36 59.55
N LYS A 2 75.99 4.11 60.58
CA LYS A 2 76.19 2.82 61.28
C LYS A 2 76.53 1.59 60.40
N ARG A 3 77.61 0.83 60.58
CA ARG A 3 78.39 0.53 61.79
C ARG A 3 79.42 -0.56 61.41
N THR A 4 80.67 -0.40 61.87
CA THR A 4 81.54 -1.40 62.55
C THR A 4 81.80 -2.76 61.85
N LEU A 5 83.03 -3.23 61.62
CA LEU A 5 84.00 -3.83 62.59
C LEU A 5 85.31 -4.10 61.79
N ILE A 6 86.49 -3.57 62.17
CA ILE A 6 87.47 -4.14 63.12
C ILE A 6 87.91 -5.58 62.81
N ALA A 7 89.16 -5.74 62.37
CA ALA A 7 90.22 -6.61 62.93
C ALA A 7 91.22 -7.03 61.81
N LEU A 8 92.43 -6.49 61.82
CA LEU A 8 93.66 -7.12 62.39
C LEU A 8 94.12 -8.32 61.52
N VAL A 9 94.99 -8.13 60.52
CA VAL A 9 96.47 -7.99 60.61
C VAL A 9 97.15 -9.27 61.14
N LEU A 10 98.12 -9.74 60.32
CA LEU A 10 99.20 -10.72 60.60
C LEU A 10 98.78 -12.22 60.57
N LEU A 11 99.49 -13.17 59.97
CA LEU A 11 100.77 -13.21 59.24
C LEU A 11 100.98 -14.70 58.85
N ALA A 12 101.27 -15.01 57.60
CA ALA A 12 102.04 -16.22 57.22
C ALA A 12 102.40 -16.09 55.72
N VAL A 13 103.57 -15.54 55.42
CA VAL A 13 104.73 -16.33 54.98
C VAL A 13 104.49 -17.00 53.61
N PHE A 14 104.94 -16.31 52.56
CA PHE A 14 105.36 -16.88 51.26
C PHE A 14 106.42 -17.99 51.48
N PRO A 15 106.78 -18.88 50.52
CA PRO A 15 106.53 -18.81 49.07
C PRO A 15 106.22 -20.17 48.36
N ALA A 16 105.57 -20.12 47.19
CA ALA A 16 105.81 -21.02 46.05
C ALA A 16 104.89 -20.56 44.90
N ALA A 17 105.43 -19.84 43.93
CA ALA A 17 105.90 -20.42 42.67
C ALA A 17 104.73 -20.79 41.73
N GLN A 18 104.44 -19.85 40.84
CA GLN A 18 104.35 -20.07 39.39
C GLN A 18 103.26 -21.06 38.91
N ALA A 19 102.03 -20.56 38.67
CA ALA A 19 101.13 -21.09 37.61
C ALA A 19 99.78 -20.34 37.42
N GLN A 20 99.44 -19.27 38.16
CA GLN A 20 98.11 -18.62 38.04
C GLN A 20 98.12 -17.16 37.55
N THR A 21 99.27 -16.58 37.22
CA THR A 21 99.37 -15.18 36.75
C THR A 21 98.87 -14.99 35.32
N ALA A 22 98.93 -16.02 34.49
CA ALA A 22 98.40 -15.95 33.12
C ALA A 22 96.86 -15.83 33.08
N SER A 23 96.13 -16.32 34.11
CA SER A 23 94.65 -16.36 34.11
C SER A 23 93.99 -15.11 34.71
N LEU A 24 94.65 -14.39 35.62
CA LEU A 24 94.15 -13.13 36.18
C LEU A 24 94.37 -11.96 35.22
N GLU A 25 95.52 -11.90 34.57
CA GLU A 25 95.83 -10.86 33.58
C GLU A 25 94.99 -11.06 32.30
N SER A 26 94.70 -12.30 31.90
CA SER A 26 93.75 -12.57 30.81
C SER A 26 92.34 -12.11 31.18
N ARG A 27 91.84 -12.44 32.39
CA ARG A 27 90.52 -12.00 32.88
C ARG A 27 90.39 -10.48 32.97
N MET A 28 91.43 -9.76 33.39
CA MET A 28 91.42 -8.29 33.41
C MET A 28 91.41 -7.69 32.00
N ARG A 29 92.13 -8.30 31.05
CA ARG A 29 92.07 -7.91 29.63
C ARG A 29 90.69 -8.22 29.02
N ASP A 30 90.10 -9.35 29.37
CA ASP A 30 88.77 -9.75 28.92
C ASP A 30 87.69 -8.84 29.53
N GLN A 31 87.79 -8.47 30.82
CA GLN A 31 86.92 -7.49 31.45
C GLN A 31 87.08 -6.08 30.86
N LEU A 32 88.30 -5.67 30.51
CA LEU A 32 88.54 -4.38 29.87
C LEU A 32 88.04 -4.35 28.41
N ARG A 33 88.10 -5.49 27.70
CA ARG A 33 87.47 -5.65 26.38
C ARG A 33 85.96 -5.63 26.50
N GLU A 34 85.39 -6.34 27.47
CA GLU A 34 83.95 -6.40 27.75
C GLU A 34 83.38 -5.04 28.16
N THR A 35 84.08 -4.27 28.99
CA THR A 35 83.66 -2.90 29.35
C THR A 35 83.77 -1.93 28.17
N ARG A 36 84.76 -2.10 27.29
CA ARG A 36 84.86 -1.33 26.05
C ARG A 36 83.75 -1.68 25.06
N THR A 37 83.42 -2.96 24.90
CA THR A 37 82.30 -3.39 24.05
C THR A 37 80.97 -2.90 24.63
N GLN A 38 80.77 -2.97 25.96
CA GLN A 38 79.59 -2.42 26.63
C GLN A 38 79.47 -0.91 26.46
N LEU A 39 80.56 -0.14 26.54
CA LEU A 39 80.53 1.31 26.36
C LEU A 39 80.24 1.69 24.90
N GLN A 40 80.83 0.96 23.95
CA GLN A 40 80.52 1.13 22.53
C GLN A 40 79.07 0.75 22.19
N GLU A 41 78.55 -0.31 22.82
CA GLU A 41 77.16 -0.75 22.71
C GLU A 41 76.19 0.29 23.31
N LEU A 42 76.47 0.80 24.51
CA LEU A 42 75.71 1.87 25.14
C LEU A 42 75.72 3.16 24.31
N GLN A 43 76.86 3.51 23.72
CA GLN A 43 76.96 4.69 22.86
C GLN A 43 76.17 4.50 21.55
N THR A 44 76.19 3.30 20.99
CA THR A 44 75.36 2.94 19.83
C THR A 44 73.88 3.00 20.20
N GLN A 45 73.47 2.39 21.31
CA GLN A 45 72.11 2.45 21.83
C GLN A 45 71.66 3.88 22.09
N GLN A 46 72.49 4.74 22.69
CA GLN A 46 72.16 6.14 22.91
C GLN A 46 71.91 6.88 21.58
N SER A 47 72.71 6.61 20.56
CA SER A 47 72.50 7.20 19.22
C SER A 47 71.22 6.67 18.56
N THR A 48 70.90 5.38 18.72
CA THR A 48 69.67 4.77 18.22
C THR A 48 68.45 5.36 18.93
N TRP A 49 68.46 5.46 20.26
CA TRP A 49 67.37 6.07 21.03
C TRP A 49 67.17 7.56 20.70
N ALA A 50 68.26 8.30 20.44
CA ALA A 50 68.16 9.69 20.00
C ALA A 50 67.51 9.80 18.61
N ALA A 51 67.86 8.90 17.68
CA ALA A 51 67.26 8.84 16.35
C ALA A 51 65.78 8.41 16.40
N GLU A 52 65.44 7.41 17.21
CA GLU A 52 64.06 6.96 17.42
C GLU A 52 63.20 8.05 18.07
N LYS A 53 63.72 8.75 19.08
CA LYS A 53 63.01 9.87 19.70
C LYS A 53 62.74 10.99 18.70
N ALA A 54 63.72 11.35 17.87
CA ALA A 54 63.54 12.35 16.83
C ALA A 54 62.51 11.92 15.76
N ALA A 55 62.50 10.63 15.40
CA ALA A 55 61.49 10.07 14.48
C ALA A 55 60.09 10.11 15.08
N LEU A 56 59.92 9.67 16.33
CA LEU A 56 58.64 9.70 17.05
C LEU A 56 58.14 11.13 17.28
N GLU A 57 59.02 12.08 17.59
CA GLU A 57 58.65 13.49 17.72
C GLU A 57 58.13 14.06 16.39
N LYS A 58 58.78 13.72 15.27
CA LYS A 58 58.36 14.12 13.93
C LYS A 58 57.02 13.49 13.53
N GLU A 59 56.82 12.20 13.79
CA GLU A 59 55.54 11.52 13.55
C GLU A 59 54.42 12.11 14.39
N ARG A 60 54.69 12.42 15.66
CA ARG A 60 53.73 13.07 16.55
C ARG A 60 53.37 14.47 16.07
N ASP A 61 54.33 15.24 15.60
CA ASP A 61 54.07 16.57 15.04
C ASP A 61 53.30 16.51 13.72
N ALA A 62 53.62 15.56 12.84
CA ALA A 62 52.86 15.31 11.62
C ALA A 62 51.41 14.88 11.93
N ALA A 63 51.22 13.94 12.86
CA ALA A 63 49.89 13.49 13.28
C ALA A 63 49.07 14.61 13.95
N LYS A 64 49.72 15.50 14.71
CA LYS A 64 49.05 16.69 15.27
C LYS A 64 48.60 17.66 14.18
N GLN A 65 49.46 17.94 13.20
CA GLN A 65 49.10 18.80 12.06
C GLN A 65 47.97 18.19 11.22
N GLU A 66 47.98 16.88 10.99
CA GLU A 66 46.91 16.18 10.28
C GLU A 66 45.59 16.20 11.08
N ALA A 67 45.65 16.02 12.41
CA ALA A 67 44.48 16.14 13.26
C ALA A 67 43.92 17.58 13.30
N GLU A 68 44.78 18.59 13.32
CA GLU A 68 44.37 20.00 13.28
C GLU A 68 43.76 20.38 11.93
N THR A 69 44.34 19.93 10.81
CA THR A 69 43.79 20.14 9.47
C THR A 69 42.48 19.38 9.25
N ALA A 70 42.35 18.15 9.75
CA ALA A 70 41.09 17.40 9.75
C ALA A 70 40.01 18.05 10.64
N ARG A 71 40.40 18.63 11.78
CA ARG A 71 39.48 19.40 12.65
C ARG A 71 39.08 20.73 12.03
N ALA A 72 39.99 21.41 11.33
CA ALA A 72 39.69 22.65 10.63
C ALA A 72 38.77 22.40 9.43
N SER A 73 39.01 21.35 8.65
CA SER A 73 38.16 20.97 7.51
C SER A 73 36.79 20.45 7.93
N SER A 74 36.66 19.70 9.03
CA SER A 74 35.35 19.28 9.55
C SER A 74 34.54 20.43 10.16
N LYS A 75 35.19 21.45 10.72
CA LYS A 75 34.53 22.71 11.14
C LYS A 75 34.17 23.62 9.96
N ALA A 76 34.94 23.55 8.87
CA ALA A 76 34.70 24.32 7.64
C ALA A 76 33.65 23.67 6.72
N SER A 77 33.48 22.34 6.79
CA SER A 77 32.30 21.68 6.26
C SER A 77 31.09 22.18 7.06
N PRO A 78 30.13 22.88 6.44
CA PRO A 78 28.96 23.33 7.16
C PRO A 78 28.24 22.07 7.66
N ALA A 79 28.18 21.92 9.00
CA ALA A 79 27.17 21.08 9.62
C ALA A 79 25.84 21.40 8.92
N VAL A 80 25.17 20.37 8.37
CA VAL A 80 23.96 20.46 7.53
C VAL A 80 23.24 21.78 7.78
N SER A 81 23.38 22.71 6.84
CA SER A 81 22.95 24.09 7.07
C SER A 81 21.47 24.10 7.50
N PRO A 82 21.08 24.99 8.43
CA PRO A 82 19.68 25.05 8.88
C PRO A 82 18.71 25.29 7.72
N GLU A 83 19.18 25.90 6.63
CA GLU A 83 18.41 26.07 5.39
C GLU A 83 18.15 24.75 4.66
N THR A 84 19.14 23.89 4.46
CA THR A 84 18.93 22.58 3.81
C THR A 84 18.02 21.67 4.63
N THR A 85 18.06 21.79 5.97
CA THR A 85 17.15 21.06 6.86
C THR A 85 15.71 21.59 6.74
N ARG A 86 15.53 22.91 6.62
CA ARG A 86 14.22 23.55 6.39
C ARG A 86 13.65 23.21 5.02
N GLU A 87 14.47 23.21 3.98
CA GLU A 87 14.08 22.81 2.63
C GLU A 87 13.64 21.35 2.57
N LEU A 88 14.38 20.44 3.22
CA LEU A 88 14.01 19.03 3.28
C LEU A 88 12.70 18.81 4.05
N ALA A 89 12.48 19.56 5.14
CA ALA A 89 11.22 19.53 5.88
C ALA A 89 10.05 20.06 5.04
N ALA A 90 10.24 21.18 4.33
CA ALA A 90 9.23 21.74 3.44
C ALA A 90 8.89 20.79 2.28
N GLU A 91 9.89 20.13 1.70
CA GLU A 91 9.69 19.14 0.62
C GLU A 91 8.95 17.90 1.12
N ARG A 92 9.27 17.40 2.31
CA ARG A 92 8.51 16.32 2.96
C ARG A 92 7.06 16.71 3.18
N GLN A 93 6.81 17.90 3.71
CA GLN A 93 5.44 18.37 3.94
C GLN A 93 4.66 18.54 2.62
N ARG A 94 5.31 19.00 1.55
CA ARG A 94 4.71 19.05 0.21
C ARG A 94 4.38 17.66 -0.32
N ARG A 95 5.28 16.69 -0.14
CA ARG A 95 5.06 15.30 -0.55
C ARG A 95 3.91 14.66 0.23
N GLU A 96 3.88 14.82 1.54
CA GLU A 96 2.78 14.32 2.39
C GLU A 96 1.44 14.96 1.99
N ALA A 97 1.42 16.27 1.73
CA ALA A 97 0.22 16.96 1.24
C ALA A 97 -0.22 16.45 -0.15
N ALA A 98 0.73 16.21 -1.06
CA ALA A 98 0.48 15.66 -2.37
C ALA A 98 -0.07 14.23 -2.29
N GLU A 99 0.53 13.36 -1.48
CA GLU A 99 0.07 11.99 -1.23
C GLU A 99 -1.33 11.98 -0.61
N ALA A 100 -1.60 12.84 0.37
CA ALA A 100 -2.92 12.98 0.97
C ALA A 100 -3.97 13.49 -0.03
N SER A 101 -3.59 14.37 -0.97
CA SER A 101 -4.48 14.83 -2.04
C SER A 101 -4.75 13.74 -3.07
N LEU A 102 -3.74 12.94 -3.43
CA LEU A 102 -3.84 11.82 -4.35
C LEU A 102 -4.72 10.72 -3.76
N GLN A 103 -4.57 10.42 -2.47
CA GLN A 103 -5.38 9.42 -1.79
C GLN A 103 -6.84 9.85 -1.68
N ARG A 104 -7.10 11.14 -1.39
CA ARG A 104 -8.45 11.71 -1.45
C ARG A 104 -9.03 11.62 -2.86
N GLY A 105 -8.29 12.04 -3.89
CA GLY A 105 -8.74 11.94 -5.28
C GLY A 105 -9.06 10.50 -5.73
N LYS A 106 -8.30 9.51 -5.25
CA LYS A 106 -8.59 8.08 -5.49
C LYS A 106 -9.89 7.65 -4.82
N SER A 107 -10.07 8.01 -3.54
CA SER A 107 -11.32 7.72 -2.81
C SER A 107 -12.54 8.38 -3.46
N ASP A 108 -12.39 9.63 -3.90
CA ASP A 108 -13.46 10.37 -4.57
C ASP A 108 -13.79 9.75 -5.93
N ALA A 109 -12.77 9.36 -6.71
CA ALA A 109 -12.98 8.67 -7.98
C ALA A 109 -13.64 7.29 -7.79
N GLU A 110 -13.25 6.53 -6.77
CA GLU A 110 -13.86 5.24 -6.46
C GLU A 110 -15.32 5.40 -6.04
N SER A 111 -15.61 6.33 -5.13
CA SER A 111 -16.98 6.62 -4.70
C SER A 111 -17.86 7.12 -5.84
N ALA A 112 -17.34 8.01 -6.71
CA ALA A 112 -18.02 8.45 -7.92
C ALA A 112 -18.27 7.29 -8.89
N GLY A 113 -17.31 6.38 -9.05
CA GLY A 113 -17.45 5.18 -9.88
C GLY A 113 -18.48 4.17 -9.35
N VAL A 114 -18.64 4.07 -8.02
CA VAL A 114 -19.73 3.30 -7.41
C VAL A 114 -21.08 3.99 -7.62
N ALA A 115 -21.15 5.30 -7.37
CA ALA A 115 -22.37 6.08 -7.56
C ALA A 115 -22.88 6.02 -9.01
N LEU A 116 -21.98 6.11 -10.00
CA LEU A 116 -22.32 6.01 -11.41
C LEU A 116 -22.90 4.63 -11.76
N ARG A 117 -22.24 3.54 -11.30
CA ARG A 117 -22.73 2.17 -11.54
C ARG A 117 -24.10 1.94 -10.91
N THR A 118 -24.33 2.45 -9.71
CA THR A 118 -25.65 2.39 -9.05
C THR A 118 -26.69 3.18 -9.83
N ALA A 119 -26.36 4.39 -10.28
CA ALA A 119 -27.26 5.21 -11.08
C ALA A 119 -27.61 4.56 -12.42
N GLU A 120 -26.65 3.92 -13.09
CA GLU A 120 -26.87 3.17 -14.32
C GLU A 120 -27.77 1.94 -14.10
N ALA A 121 -27.55 1.20 -13.01
CA ALA A 121 -28.39 0.07 -12.64
C ALA A 121 -29.84 0.50 -12.36
N GLU A 122 -30.03 1.57 -11.58
CA GLU A 122 -31.37 2.12 -11.31
C GLU A 122 -32.02 2.67 -12.58
N ARG A 123 -31.26 3.35 -13.45
CA ARG A 123 -31.78 3.82 -14.75
C ARG A 123 -32.23 2.65 -15.62
N SER A 124 -31.46 1.57 -15.68
CA SER A 124 -31.82 0.35 -16.42
C SER A 124 -33.07 -0.31 -15.84
N ARG A 125 -33.18 -0.36 -14.52
CA ARG A 125 -34.36 -0.90 -13.83
C ARG A 125 -35.62 -0.07 -14.15
N LEU A 126 -35.52 1.25 -13.99
CA LEU A 126 -36.62 2.18 -14.28
C LEU A 126 -37.02 2.16 -15.75
N ALA A 127 -36.06 2.03 -16.68
CA ALA A 127 -36.37 1.90 -18.10
C ALA A 127 -37.19 0.64 -18.38
N LYS A 128 -36.82 -0.51 -17.79
CA LYS A 128 -37.60 -1.75 -17.91
C LYS A 128 -39.00 -1.63 -17.30
N GLU A 129 -39.11 -1.00 -16.14
CA GLU A 129 -40.40 -0.77 -15.48
C GLU A 129 -41.30 0.15 -16.31
N LEU A 130 -40.72 1.18 -16.94
CA LEU A 130 -41.41 2.06 -17.87
C LEU A 130 -41.88 1.32 -19.12
N ASP A 131 -41.03 0.49 -19.74
CA ASP A 131 -41.40 -0.32 -20.90
C ASP A 131 -42.56 -1.27 -20.58
N VAL A 132 -42.52 -1.92 -19.41
CA VAL A 132 -43.61 -2.77 -18.92
C VAL A 132 -44.90 -1.97 -18.70
N SER A 133 -44.79 -0.76 -18.15
CA SER A 133 -45.95 0.13 -17.96
C SER A 133 -46.56 0.57 -19.29
N HIS A 134 -45.73 0.99 -20.25
CA HIS A 134 -46.17 1.35 -21.60
C HIS A 134 -46.86 0.16 -22.29
N ALA A 135 -46.27 -1.03 -22.23
CA ALA A 135 -46.89 -2.23 -22.79
C ALA A 135 -48.26 -2.54 -22.15
N GLN A 136 -48.41 -2.32 -20.85
CA GLN A 136 -49.70 -2.48 -20.16
C GLN A 136 -50.72 -1.43 -20.62
N VAL A 137 -50.31 -0.17 -20.79
CA VAL A 137 -51.19 0.91 -21.29
C VAL A 137 -51.62 0.63 -22.72
N ASP A 138 -50.72 0.20 -23.60
CA ASP A 138 -51.01 -0.15 -24.98
C ASP A 138 -51.97 -1.34 -25.06
N ALA A 139 -51.73 -2.38 -24.27
CA ALA A 139 -52.63 -3.53 -24.18
C ALA A 139 -54.02 -3.13 -23.66
N CYS A 140 -54.08 -2.31 -22.61
CA CYS A 140 -55.34 -1.79 -22.08
C CYS A 140 -56.10 -0.97 -23.13
N THR A 141 -55.39 -0.11 -23.87
CA THR A 141 -55.97 0.72 -24.94
C THR A 141 -56.51 -0.15 -26.07
N ALA A 142 -55.74 -1.14 -26.53
CA ALA A 142 -56.18 -2.08 -27.56
C ALA A 142 -57.42 -2.86 -27.13
N ARG A 143 -57.45 -3.36 -25.88
CA ARG A 143 -58.61 -4.08 -25.33
C ARG A 143 -59.82 -3.17 -25.16
N ASN A 144 -59.64 -1.91 -24.77
CA ASN A 144 -60.71 -0.93 -24.69
C ASN A 144 -61.36 -0.69 -26.06
N VAL A 145 -60.55 -0.53 -27.12
CA VAL A 145 -61.05 -0.38 -28.49
C VAL A 145 -61.85 -1.62 -28.93
N GLN A 146 -61.35 -2.82 -28.64
CA GLN A 146 -62.08 -4.06 -28.94
C GLN A 146 -63.38 -4.17 -28.15
N MET A 147 -63.38 -3.81 -26.87
CA MET A 147 -64.57 -3.79 -26.03
C MET A 147 -65.63 -2.82 -26.58
N TYR A 148 -65.20 -1.63 -27.03
CA TYR A 148 -66.10 -0.66 -27.66
C TYR A 148 -66.71 -1.21 -28.95
N ARG A 149 -65.91 -1.88 -29.79
CA ARG A 149 -66.41 -2.55 -31.01
C ARG A 149 -67.44 -3.63 -30.70
N VAL A 150 -67.19 -4.48 -29.70
CA VAL A 150 -68.18 -5.50 -29.26
C VAL A 150 -69.46 -4.81 -28.77
N GLY A 151 -69.35 -3.70 -28.03
CA GLY A 151 -70.50 -2.89 -27.63
C GLY A 151 -71.31 -2.37 -28.82
N GLN A 152 -70.64 -1.88 -29.87
CA GLN A 152 -71.30 -1.47 -31.12
C GLN A 152 -71.96 -2.67 -31.82
N GLU A 153 -71.31 -3.83 -31.88
CA GLU A 153 -71.90 -5.06 -32.44
C GLU A 153 -73.18 -5.46 -31.69
N VAL A 154 -73.22 -5.31 -30.36
CA VAL A 154 -74.43 -5.57 -29.55
C VAL A 154 -75.55 -4.58 -29.88
N ILE A 155 -75.23 -3.29 -29.97
CA ILE A 155 -76.23 -2.25 -30.33
C ILE A 155 -76.79 -2.51 -31.73
N THR A 156 -75.92 -2.73 -32.72
CA THR A 156 -76.33 -3.04 -34.09
C THR A 156 -77.11 -4.35 -34.18
N ALA A 157 -76.75 -5.38 -33.40
CA ALA A 157 -77.52 -6.61 -33.33
C ALA A 157 -78.93 -6.37 -32.77
N TYR A 158 -79.08 -5.48 -31.78
CA TYR A 158 -80.38 -5.10 -31.23
C TYR A 158 -81.22 -4.28 -32.22
N GLU A 159 -80.60 -3.33 -32.93
CA GLU A 159 -81.26 -2.52 -33.96
C GLU A 159 -81.77 -3.35 -35.14
N ASN A 160 -81.07 -4.42 -35.50
CA ASN A 160 -81.44 -5.34 -36.57
C ASN A 160 -82.44 -6.43 -36.13
N ILE A 161 -82.85 -6.50 -34.86
CA ILE A 161 -83.96 -7.38 -34.46
C ILE A 161 -85.26 -6.75 -34.96
N ASP A 162 -85.75 -7.26 -36.09
CA ASP A 162 -87.00 -6.81 -36.69
C ASP A 162 -88.20 -7.12 -35.77
N THR A 163 -89.27 -6.32 -35.88
CA THR A 163 -90.54 -6.58 -35.18
C THR A 163 -91.09 -7.98 -35.47
N THR A 164 -90.75 -8.56 -36.63
CA THR A 164 -91.09 -9.92 -37.05
C THR A 164 -90.38 -11.00 -36.21
N ASP A 165 -89.13 -10.76 -35.81
CA ASP A 165 -88.37 -11.63 -34.90
C ASP A 165 -88.91 -11.57 -33.47
N ILE A 166 -89.39 -10.40 -33.03
CA ILE A 166 -90.05 -10.23 -31.72
C ILE A 166 -91.41 -10.94 -31.68
N VAL A 167 -92.22 -10.81 -32.74
CA VAL A 167 -93.52 -11.48 -32.84
C VAL A 167 -93.36 -12.99 -32.91
N SER A 168 -92.38 -13.49 -33.67
CA SER A 168 -92.10 -14.94 -33.73
C SER A 168 -91.59 -15.47 -32.39
N SER A 169 -90.65 -14.78 -31.71
CA SER A 169 -90.13 -15.13 -30.37
C SER A 169 -91.19 -15.36 -29.28
N ARG A 170 -92.34 -14.67 -29.37
CA ARG A 170 -93.45 -14.76 -28.41
C ARG A 170 -94.42 -15.91 -28.68
N GLN A 171 -94.29 -16.61 -29.81
CA GLN A 171 -95.14 -17.76 -30.12
C GLN A 171 -94.60 -19.05 -29.47
N PRO A 172 -95.48 -19.95 -28.96
CA PRO A 172 -95.08 -21.16 -28.25
C PRO A 172 -94.26 -22.16 -29.09
N PHE A 173 -94.24 -22.03 -30.43
CA PHE A 173 -93.48 -22.90 -31.34
C PHE A 173 -92.14 -22.33 -31.82
N ALA A 174 -91.77 -21.11 -31.41
CA ALA A 174 -90.57 -20.43 -31.87
C ALA A 174 -89.32 -20.73 -31.04
N ALA A 175 -89.15 -21.97 -30.58
CA ALA A 175 -87.99 -22.40 -29.80
C ALA A 175 -86.66 -22.05 -30.52
N LYS A 176 -86.63 -22.09 -31.85
CA LYS A 176 -85.46 -21.75 -32.66
C LYS A 176 -85.04 -20.27 -32.57
N SER A 177 -85.98 -19.32 -32.46
CA SER A 177 -85.62 -17.89 -32.33
C SER A 177 -85.14 -17.57 -30.92
N ARG A 178 -85.70 -18.20 -29.89
CA ARG A 178 -85.19 -18.10 -28.50
C ARG A 178 -83.76 -18.60 -28.37
N VAL A 179 -83.46 -19.78 -28.93
CA VAL A 179 -82.09 -20.33 -28.92
C VAL A 179 -81.09 -19.43 -29.66
N LYS A 180 -81.50 -18.79 -30.76
CA LYS A 180 -80.63 -17.82 -31.47
C LYS A 180 -80.29 -16.60 -30.60
N LEU A 181 -81.26 -16.05 -29.89
CA LEU A 181 -81.04 -14.91 -28.99
C LEU A 181 -80.14 -15.30 -27.81
N GLU A 182 -80.35 -16.48 -27.23
CA GLU A 182 -79.50 -17.02 -26.15
C GLU A 182 -78.05 -17.21 -26.63
N ASN A 183 -77.86 -17.82 -27.80
CA ASN A 183 -76.52 -18.02 -28.38
C ASN A 183 -75.83 -16.68 -28.69
N ALA A 184 -76.58 -15.68 -29.15
CA ALA A 184 -76.04 -14.34 -29.40
C ALA A 184 -75.62 -13.67 -28.08
N ALA A 185 -76.46 -13.73 -27.04
CA ALA A 185 -76.15 -13.22 -25.72
C ALA A 185 -74.91 -13.89 -25.12
N GLN A 186 -74.82 -15.22 -25.22
CA GLN A 186 -73.66 -15.99 -24.78
C GLN A 186 -72.39 -15.58 -25.55
N SER A 187 -72.46 -15.51 -26.89
CA SER A 187 -71.30 -15.12 -27.71
C SER A 187 -70.80 -13.70 -27.41
N PHE A 188 -71.69 -12.74 -27.15
CA PHE A 188 -71.30 -11.41 -26.73
C PHE A 188 -70.74 -11.38 -25.31
N GLY A 189 -71.28 -12.19 -24.39
CA GLY A 189 -70.74 -12.40 -23.06
C GLY A 189 -69.31 -12.93 -23.09
N ASP A 190 -69.06 -13.95 -23.91
CA ASP A 190 -67.72 -14.54 -24.11
C ASP A 190 -66.75 -13.51 -24.69
N LYS A 191 -67.15 -12.79 -25.75
CA LYS A 191 -66.34 -11.71 -26.34
C LYS A 191 -66.00 -10.63 -25.32
N LEU A 192 -66.94 -10.20 -24.48
CA LEU A 192 -66.71 -9.17 -23.48
C LEU A 192 -65.77 -9.65 -22.37
N TYR A 193 -65.91 -10.93 -21.98
CA TYR A 193 -65.04 -11.58 -21.02
C TYR A 193 -63.59 -11.68 -21.53
N ASP A 194 -63.41 -12.08 -22.79
CA ASP A 194 -62.09 -12.21 -23.43
C ASP A 194 -61.35 -10.87 -23.61
N GLN A 195 -62.07 -9.74 -23.67
CA GLN A 195 -61.47 -8.42 -23.75
C GLN A 195 -61.16 -7.80 -22.38
N ARG A 196 -61.48 -8.47 -21.26
CA ARG A 196 -61.18 -7.95 -19.93
C ARG A 196 -59.67 -7.88 -19.72
N PHE A 197 -59.16 -6.68 -19.46
CA PHE A 197 -57.75 -6.47 -19.14
C PHE A 197 -57.41 -6.99 -17.74
N ASP A 198 -56.36 -7.82 -17.64
CA ASP A 198 -55.74 -8.23 -16.38
C ASP A 198 -54.28 -7.73 -16.34
N PRO A 199 -53.95 -6.76 -15.47
CA PRO A 199 -52.59 -6.23 -15.36
C PRO A 199 -51.58 -7.26 -14.86
N ARG A 200 -52.02 -8.36 -14.22
CA ARG A 200 -51.13 -9.42 -13.71
C ARG A 200 -50.71 -10.39 -14.81
N ALA A 201 -51.57 -10.60 -15.82
CA ALA A 201 -51.26 -11.47 -16.95
C ALA A 201 -50.05 -10.97 -17.76
N GLY A 202 -49.88 -9.65 -17.88
CA GLY A 202 -48.71 -9.04 -18.55
C GLY A 202 -47.42 -9.11 -17.73
N GLN A 203 -47.49 -9.22 -16.41
CA GLN A 203 -46.30 -9.30 -15.56
C GLN A 203 -45.67 -10.70 -15.53
N VAL A 204 -46.45 -11.77 -15.71
CA VAL A 204 -45.94 -13.16 -15.73
C VAL A 204 -45.07 -13.43 -16.97
N SER A 205 -45.30 -12.73 -18.08
CA SER A 205 -44.51 -12.86 -19.31
C SER A 205 -43.18 -12.09 -19.29
N ALA A 206 -43.02 -11.11 -18.40
CA ALA A 206 -41.80 -10.28 -18.30
C ALA A 206 -40.72 -10.88 -17.38
N THR A 207 -41.08 -11.90 -16.58
CA THR A 207 -40.18 -12.53 -15.58
C THR A 207 -39.51 -13.81 -16.10
N LYS A 208 -39.64 -14.13 -17.40
CA LYS A 208 -39.06 -15.33 -18.04
C LYS A 208 -38.07 -14.91 -19.13
#